data_AF-A0A6P2D4X1-F1
#
_entry.id   AF-A0A6P2D4X1-F1
#
_cell.length_a   1.000
_cell.length_b   1.000
_cell.length_c   1.000
_cell.angle_alpha   90.00
_cell.angle_beta   90.00
_cell.angle_gamma   90.00
#
_symmetry.space_group_name_H-M   'P 1'
#
loop_
_entity.id
_entity.type
_entity.pdbx_description
1 polymer ?
#
loop_
_entity_poly.entity_id
_entity_poly.type
_entity_poly.pdbx_seq_one_letter_code
_entity_poly.pdbx_strand_id
1 'polypeptide(L)'
;MARAIRIPLCVATVAALLGFAGADDAAKKTDADEEHRRVAEKVVSAIDVELLVGDTWAKAKRIEKPLLYYGDPTRENDRGSVWAWGDKGRPAVLLELYQNANDRTKWVYAICNTSGGKLRATINGRAWWKENESASAPKDVPGVAVPANDAAGRGRQLKQLAQKFTGHEFWDPDNSRFELRRLDRPLVTYRDEDAGILDGALYTLANGTNPEILLFVEARAGKDGAKPSWQFATGRLAHAELHLAYDDKEVFEAPRGTKLSAADKPYWLGFITVAEPKKE
;
A
#
# COMPACT_ATOMS: atom_id res chain seq x y z
N MET A 1 -2.15 -54.75 68.53
CA MET A 1 -0.85 -54.03 68.57
C MET A 1 -0.61 -53.41 67.21
N ALA A 2 -0.78 -52.08 67.07
CA ALA A 2 -0.43 -51.35 65.85
C ALA A 2 0.22 -50.03 66.28
N ARG A 3 1.50 -49.86 65.95
CA ARG A 3 2.30 -48.67 66.26
C ARG A 3 2.06 -47.60 65.18
N ALA A 4 1.82 -46.37 65.61
CA ALA A 4 1.79 -45.19 64.77
C ALA A 4 3.22 -44.82 64.32
N ILE A 5 3.40 -44.55 63.03
CA ILE A 5 4.63 -43.98 62.45
C ILE A 5 4.25 -42.61 61.86
N ARG A 6 4.87 -41.56 62.40
CA ARG A 6 4.80 -40.19 61.88
C ARG A 6 5.85 -40.01 60.78
N ILE A 7 5.46 -39.48 59.63
CA ILE A 7 6.37 -39.07 58.55
C ILE A 7 6.42 -37.53 58.51
N PRO A 8 7.59 -36.89 58.40
CA PRO A 8 7.72 -35.44 58.45
C PRO A 8 7.41 -34.78 57.09
N LEU A 9 6.87 -33.57 57.20
CA LEU A 9 6.54 -32.64 56.12
C LEU A 9 7.83 -31.95 55.62
N CYS A 10 8.30 -32.28 54.41
CA CYS A 10 9.34 -31.50 53.71
C CYS A 10 8.67 -30.51 52.76
N VAL A 11 8.69 -29.23 53.12
CA VAL A 11 8.36 -28.11 52.23
C VAL A 11 9.60 -27.81 51.38
N ALA A 12 9.55 -28.16 50.09
CA ALA A 12 10.55 -27.75 49.11
C ALA A 12 10.04 -26.53 48.33
N THR A 13 10.64 -25.37 48.58
CA THR A 13 10.41 -24.15 47.80
C THR A 13 11.19 -24.26 46.49
N VAL A 14 10.50 -24.56 45.38
CA VAL A 14 11.07 -24.46 44.03
C VAL A 14 11.01 -23.00 43.61
N ALA A 15 12.16 -22.32 43.60
CA ALA A 15 12.29 -21.00 43.01
C ALA A 15 12.22 -21.10 41.49
N ALA A 16 11.17 -20.52 40.89
CA ALA A 16 11.03 -20.42 39.45
C ALA A 16 12.03 -19.38 38.89
N LEU A 17 13.13 -19.85 38.30
CA LEU A 17 13.95 -19.07 37.36
C LEU A 17 13.31 -19.15 35.97
N LEU A 18 12.29 -18.33 35.72
CA LEU A 18 11.71 -18.14 34.41
C LEU A 18 11.62 -16.65 34.13
N GLY A 19 12.37 -16.19 33.13
CA GLY A 19 12.06 -14.94 32.41
C GLY A 19 13.17 -13.89 32.42
N PHE A 20 14.08 -13.97 31.44
CA PHE A 20 14.79 -12.78 30.92
C PHE A 20 15.16 -12.87 29.43
N ALA A 21 14.98 -14.00 28.74
CA ALA A 21 15.33 -14.11 27.32
C ALA A 21 14.41 -13.32 26.37
N GLY A 22 13.21 -12.93 26.78
CA GLY A 22 12.24 -12.26 25.89
C GLY A 22 12.35 -10.73 25.79
N ALA A 23 13.01 -10.07 26.75
CA ALA A 23 13.06 -8.61 26.79
C ALA A 23 14.12 -8.04 25.83
N ASP A 24 15.29 -8.68 25.76
CA ASP A 24 16.40 -8.25 24.88
C ASP A 24 16.05 -8.41 23.40
N ASP A 25 15.34 -9.48 23.02
CA ASP A 25 14.95 -9.71 21.63
C ASP A 25 13.85 -8.74 21.18
N ALA A 26 12.93 -8.35 22.06
CA ALA A 26 11.90 -7.36 21.76
C ALA A 26 12.48 -5.95 21.60
N ALA A 27 13.45 -5.57 22.46
CA ALA A 27 14.14 -4.28 22.36
C ALA A 27 14.96 -4.18 21.06
N LYS A 28 15.78 -5.19 20.76
CA LYS A 28 16.58 -5.22 19.51
C LYS A 28 15.73 -5.17 18.24
N LYS A 29 14.58 -5.83 18.25
CA LYS A 29 13.63 -5.79 17.13
C LYS A 29 13.06 -4.37 16.92
N THR A 30 12.76 -3.68 18.01
CA THR A 30 12.21 -2.31 17.96
C THR A 30 13.22 -1.33 17.36
N ASP A 31 14.48 -1.37 17.81
CA ASP A 31 15.54 -0.51 17.27
C ASP A 31 15.79 -0.74 15.78
N ALA A 32 15.78 -2.01 15.36
CA ALA A 32 15.98 -2.38 13.95
C ALA A 32 14.82 -1.91 13.05
N ASP A 33 13.58 -1.94 13.56
CA ASP A 33 12.40 -1.45 12.85
C ASP A 33 12.40 0.09 12.75
N GLU A 34 12.83 0.80 13.79
CA GLU A 34 12.98 2.26 13.78
C GLU A 34 14.06 2.72 12.80
N GLU A 35 15.23 2.10 12.83
CA GLU A 35 16.32 2.41 11.89
C GLU A 35 15.88 2.15 10.44
N HIS A 36 15.19 1.04 10.18
CA HIS A 36 14.62 0.78 8.87
C HIS A 36 13.68 1.91 8.41
N ARG A 37 12.76 2.34 9.27
CA ARG A 37 11.81 3.42 8.93
C ARG A 37 12.53 4.72 8.60
N ARG A 38 13.57 5.05 9.37
CA ARG A 38 14.40 6.23 9.12
C ARG A 38 15.11 6.17 7.77
N VAL A 39 15.65 4.99 7.40
CA VAL A 39 16.29 4.80 6.10
C VAL A 39 15.27 4.84 4.96
N ALA A 40 14.11 4.18 5.10
CA ALA A 40 13.01 4.26 4.14
C ALA A 40 12.62 5.71 3.88
N GLU A 41 12.43 6.48 4.95
CA GLU A 41 12.06 7.89 4.86
C GLU A 41 13.13 8.71 4.13
N LYS A 42 14.41 8.46 4.40
CA LYS A 42 15.52 9.12 3.69
C LYS A 42 15.54 8.79 2.19
N VAL A 43 15.26 7.53 1.82
CA VAL A 43 15.17 7.11 0.42
C VAL A 43 14.01 7.85 -0.26
N VAL A 44 12.83 7.85 0.36
CA VAL A 44 11.63 8.48 -0.22
C VAL A 44 11.75 10.00 -0.24
N SER A 45 12.40 10.64 0.74
CA SER A 45 12.59 12.09 0.77
C SER A 45 13.48 12.61 -0.37
N ALA A 46 14.27 11.73 -0.99
CA ALA A 46 15.09 12.08 -2.14
C ALA A 46 14.29 12.09 -3.46
N ILE A 47 13.02 11.65 -3.45
CA ILE A 47 12.16 11.57 -4.63
C ILE A 47 11.30 12.84 -4.75
N ASP A 48 11.53 13.60 -5.82
CA ASP A 48 10.66 14.71 -6.24
C ASP A 48 9.74 14.23 -7.36
N VAL A 49 8.43 14.48 -7.24
CA VAL A 49 7.42 14.17 -8.26
C VAL A 49 6.86 15.48 -8.81
N GLU A 50 6.68 15.55 -10.14
CA GLU A 50 6.05 16.67 -10.82
C GLU A 50 4.88 16.18 -11.68
N LEU A 51 3.76 16.89 -11.62
CA LEU A 51 2.55 16.64 -12.40
C LEU A 51 2.44 17.69 -13.51
N LEU A 52 1.96 17.30 -14.68
CA LEU A 52 1.61 18.24 -15.73
C LEU A 52 0.21 18.81 -15.47
N VAL A 53 0.14 20.11 -15.20
CA VAL A 53 -1.11 20.87 -15.00
C VAL A 53 -1.19 21.95 -16.07
N GLY A 54 -2.13 21.80 -17.01
CA GLY A 54 -2.12 22.57 -18.25
C GLY A 54 -0.83 22.30 -19.03
N ASP A 55 -0.05 23.35 -19.29
CA ASP A 55 1.24 23.28 -19.98
C ASP A 55 2.44 23.42 -19.02
N THR A 56 2.21 23.31 -17.71
CA THR A 56 3.24 23.55 -16.68
C THR A 56 3.45 22.37 -15.76
N TRP A 57 4.71 22.14 -15.37
CA TRP A 57 5.08 21.12 -14.39
C TRP A 57 4.98 21.70 -12.97
N ALA A 58 4.15 21.09 -12.14
CA ALA A 58 3.95 21.48 -10.75
C ALA A 58 4.40 20.36 -9.81
N LYS A 59 5.10 20.70 -8.72
CA LYS A 59 5.55 19.71 -7.74
C LYS A 59 4.37 19.08 -7.00
N ALA A 60 4.32 17.76 -6.95
CA ALA A 60 3.40 17.02 -6.09
C ALA A 60 3.96 16.93 -4.67
N LYS A 61 3.12 17.18 -3.68
CA LYS A 61 3.49 17.07 -2.27
C LYS A 61 3.56 15.61 -1.84
N ARG A 62 4.65 15.20 -1.19
CA ARG A 62 4.73 13.89 -0.52
C ARG A 62 3.82 13.88 0.71
N ILE A 63 3.05 12.82 0.91
CA ILE A 63 2.38 12.56 2.20
C ILE A 63 3.47 12.22 3.24
N GLU A 64 3.48 12.96 4.35
CA GLU A 64 4.60 12.97 5.30
C GLU A 64 4.96 11.59 5.84
N LYS A 65 3.95 10.79 6.16
CA LYS A 65 4.11 9.44 6.73
C LYS A 65 3.70 8.38 5.71
N PRO A 66 4.29 7.17 5.79
CA PRO A 66 3.83 6.07 4.97
C PRO A 66 2.38 5.73 5.33
N LEU A 67 1.61 5.39 4.30
CA LEU A 67 0.22 4.99 4.39
C LEU A 67 0.05 3.59 4.99
N LEU A 68 1.04 2.72 4.81
CA LEU A 68 1.03 1.35 5.28
C LEU A 68 2.46 0.89 5.59
N TYR A 69 2.62 0.12 6.66
CA TYR A 69 3.77 -0.76 6.86
C TYR A 69 3.33 -2.21 6.72
N TYR A 70 4.15 -3.05 6.13
CA TYR A 70 3.83 -4.46 5.92
C TYR A 70 5.07 -5.35 5.92
N GLY A 71 4.82 -6.66 5.96
CA GLY A 71 5.77 -7.69 5.59
C GLY A 71 5.13 -8.68 4.65
N ASP A 72 5.97 -9.44 3.95
CA ASP A 72 5.61 -10.55 3.09
C ASP A 72 6.63 -11.69 3.33
N PRO A 73 6.47 -12.45 4.43
CA PRO A 73 7.38 -13.54 4.74
C PRO A 73 7.37 -14.64 3.67
N THR A 74 6.31 -14.73 2.85
CA THR A 74 6.23 -15.74 1.78
C THR A 74 7.18 -15.44 0.62
N ARG A 75 7.52 -14.17 0.42
CA ARG A 75 8.50 -13.71 -0.59
C ARG A 75 9.80 -13.22 0.04
N GLU A 76 10.02 -13.57 1.31
CA GLU A 76 11.16 -13.11 2.12
C GLU A 76 11.33 -11.59 2.10
N ASN A 77 10.24 -10.83 1.94
CA ASN A 77 10.29 -9.38 2.05
C ASN A 77 9.81 -9.02 3.44
N ASP A 78 10.64 -8.37 4.22
CA ASP A 78 10.27 -7.83 5.51
C ASP A 78 10.66 -6.35 5.51
N ARG A 79 9.86 -5.55 6.20
CA ARG A 79 10.03 -4.09 6.25
C ARG A 79 9.63 -3.42 4.92
N GLY A 80 8.38 -3.61 4.55
CA GLY A 80 7.73 -2.91 3.46
C GLY A 80 6.98 -1.67 3.94
N SER A 81 6.88 -0.66 3.08
CA SER A 81 6.11 0.54 3.31
C SER A 81 5.44 1.05 2.04
N VAL A 82 4.28 1.69 2.18
CA VAL A 82 3.57 2.37 1.08
C VAL A 82 3.60 3.87 1.30
N TRP A 83 3.99 4.60 0.27
CA TRP A 83 4.09 6.05 0.23
C TRP A 83 3.22 6.61 -0.88
N ALA A 84 2.92 7.90 -0.79
CA ALA A 84 2.07 8.58 -1.74
C ALA A 84 2.46 10.04 -1.93
N TRP A 85 2.15 10.57 -3.11
CA TRP A 85 2.23 11.99 -3.44
C TRP A 85 0.87 12.49 -3.90
N GLY A 86 0.54 13.71 -3.50
CA GLY A 86 -0.74 14.38 -3.72
C GLY A 86 -0.95 15.43 -2.62
N ASP A 87 -1.60 16.54 -2.94
CA ASP A 87 -1.91 17.58 -1.96
C ASP A 87 -3.37 17.49 -1.50
N LYS A 88 -4.30 17.58 -2.47
CA LYS A 88 -5.73 17.42 -2.26
C LYS A 88 -6.27 16.29 -3.14
N GLY A 89 -7.39 15.70 -2.72
CA GLY A 89 -8.04 14.65 -3.48
C GLY A 89 -7.24 13.35 -3.55
N ARG A 90 -7.35 12.68 -4.70
CA ARG A 90 -6.74 11.38 -4.96
C ARG A 90 -5.21 11.48 -4.95
N PRO A 91 -4.49 10.58 -4.25
CA PRO A 91 -3.06 10.41 -4.45
C PRO A 91 -2.69 10.25 -5.93
N ALA A 92 -1.78 11.09 -6.40
CA ALA A 92 -1.30 11.13 -7.79
C ALA A 92 -0.23 10.07 -8.08
N VAL A 93 0.52 9.66 -7.06
CA VAL A 93 1.51 8.58 -7.12
C VAL A 93 1.35 7.69 -5.90
N LEU A 94 1.50 6.39 -6.12
CA LEU A 94 1.69 5.40 -5.07
C LEU A 94 3.05 4.73 -5.27
N LEU A 95 3.77 4.52 -4.16
CA LEU A 95 5.06 3.84 -4.17
C LEU A 95 5.10 2.81 -3.04
N GLU A 96 5.34 1.57 -3.41
CA GLU A 96 5.78 0.52 -2.51
C GLU A 96 7.30 0.60 -2.38
N LEU A 97 7.82 0.47 -1.16
CA LEU A 97 9.25 0.40 -0.88
C LEU A 97 9.51 -0.72 0.13
N TYR A 98 10.35 -1.68 -0.21
CA TYR A 98 10.68 -2.81 0.68
C TYR A 98 12.12 -3.29 0.50
N GLN A 99 12.54 -4.14 1.43
CA GLN A 99 13.80 -4.88 1.34
C GLN A 99 13.53 -6.37 1.41
N ASN A 100 14.38 -7.14 0.74
CA ASN A 100 14.41 -8.57 0.96
C ASN A 100 15.16 -8.86 2.27
N ALA A 101 14.73 -9.90 2.99
CA ALA A 101 15.28 -10.31 4.28
C ALA A 101 16.77 -10.69 4.16
N ASN A 102 17.12 -11.27 3.02
CA ASN A 102 18.44 -11.81 2.70
C ASN A 102 19.33 -10.82 1.90
N ASP A 103 18.77 -9.74 1.34
CA ASP A 103 19.54 -8.67 0.68
C ASP A 103 19.10 -7.27 1.17
N ARG A 104 19.86 -6.72 2.12
CA ARG A 104 19.65 -5.38 2.69
C ARG A 104 20.39 -4.27 1.97
N THR A 105 21.14 -4.59 0.92
CA THR A 105 21.93 -3.60 0.16
C THR A 105 21.08 -2.79 -0.84
N LYS A 106 19.87 -3.29 -1.11
CA LYS A 106 18.94 -2.72 -2.06
C LYS A 106 17.61 -2.43 -1.40
N TRP A 107 16.97 -1.40 -1.92
CA TRP A 107 15.56 -1.14 -1.74
C TRP A 107 14.85 -1.43 -3.03
N VAL A 108 13.90 -2.34 -3.00
CA VAL A 108 13.02 -2.58 -4.13
C VAL A 108 11.88 -1.59 -4.03
N TYR A 109 11.51 -0.99 -5.16
CA TYR A 109 10.32 -0.16 -5.24
C TYR A 109 9.40 -0.64 -6.35
N ALA A 110 8.11 -0.47 -6.12
CA ALA A 110 7.10 -0.49 -7.17
C ALA A 110 6.40 0.86 -7.15
N ILE A 111 6.45 1.62 -8.24
CA ILE A 111 5.86 2.96 -8.34
C ILE A 111 4.78 2.99 -9.42
N CYS A 112 3.67 3.67 -9.16
CA CYS A 112 2.50 3.71 -10.03
C CYS A 112 1.92 5.12 -10.17
N ASN A 113 1.65 5.56 -11.40
CA ASN A 113 1.03 6.85 -11.71
C ASN A 113 -0.49 6.72 -11.64
N THR A 114 -1.11 7.36 -10.66
CA THR A 114 -2.55 7.33 -10.41
C THR A 114 -3.21 8.70 -10.57
N SER A 115 -2.48 9.68 -11.13
CA SER A 115 -2.88 11.09 -11.21
C SER A 115 -4.05 11.37 -12.17
N GLY A 116 -4.35 10.47 -13.10
CA GLY A 116 -5.26 10.74 -14.22
C GLY A 116 -4.64 11.62 -15.32
N GLY A 117 -3.35 11.94 -15.23
CA GLY A 117 -2.62 12.70 -16.24
C GLY A 117 -1.14 12.32 -16.31
N LYS A 118 -0.35 13.23 -16.90
CA LYS A 118 1.10 13.04 -17.04
C LYS A 118 1.86 13.43 -15.78
N LEU A 119 2.89 12.66 -15.47
CA LEU A 119 3.84 12.99 -14.42
C LEU A 119 5.27 12.61 -14.80
N ARG A 120 6.24 13.08 -14.01
CA ARG A 120 7.63 12.61 -14.00
C ARG A 120 8.19 12.63 -12.58
N ALA A 121 9.30 11.94 -12.34
CA ALA A 121 9.99 11.99 -11.05
C ALA A 121 11.52 12.01 -11.19
N THR A 122 12.16 12.64 -10.21
CA THR A 122 13.61 12.69 -10.06
C THR A 122 14.03 12.12 -8.72
N ILE A 123 15.25 11.59 -8.64
CA ILE A 123 15.93 11.25 -7.38
C ILE A 123 17.17 12.12 -7.27
N ASN A 124 17.27 12.91 -6.19
CA ASN A 124 18.36 13.86 -5.96
C ASN A 124 18.58 14.77 -7.19
N GLY A 125 17.49 15.28 -7.78
CA GLY A 125 17.49 16.15 -8.97
C GLY A 125 17.85 15.47 -10.29
N ARG A 126 18.09 14.15 -10.32
CA ARG A 126 18.36 13.39 -11.56
C ARG A 126 17.10 12.68 -12.04
N ALA A 127 16.81 12.75 -13.34
CA ALA A 127 15.71 12.03 -13.94
C ALA A 127 15.77 10.54 -13.58
N TRP A 128 14.68 10.03 -13.00
CA TRP A 128 14.60 8.65 -12.50
C TRP A 128 13.41 7.93 -13.13
N TRP A 129 12.21 8.51 -13.01
CA TRP A 129 11.00 8.04 -13.65
C TRP A 129 10.59 9.07 -14.71
N LYS A 130 10.69 8.69 -15.98
CA LYS A 130 10.46 9.56 -17.13
C LYS A 130 8.98 9.93 -17.24
N GLU A 131 8.71 10.93 -18.07
CA GLU A 131 7.34 11.32 -18.40
C GLU A 131 6.50 10.11 -18.83
N ASN A 132 5.36 9.92 -18.18
CA ASN A 132 4.43 8.84 -18.47
C ASN A 132 2.98 9.27 -18.18
N GLU A 133 2.04 8.56 -18.80
CA GLU A 133 0.60 8.71 -18.59
C GLU A 133 0.13 8.00 -17.32
N SER A 134 -1.11 8.23 -16.88
CA SER A 134 -1.65 7.51 -15.73
C SER A 134 -2.00 6.05 -16.05
N ALA A 135 -1.69 5.14 -15.13
CA ALA A 135 -2.20 3.76 -15.14
C ALA A 135 -3.66 3.67 -14.68
N SER A 136 -4.23 4.77 -14.16
CA SER A 136 -5.52 4.78 -13.48
C SER A 136 -6.53 5.61 -14.25
N ALA A 137 -7.61 4.97 -14.71
CA ALA A 137 -8.74 5.64 -15.34
C ALA A 137 -10.00 5.40 -14.49
N PRO A 138 -10.73 6.45 -14.08
CA PRO A 138 -12.00 6.29 -13.39
C PRO A 138 -13.04 5.58 -14.26
N LYS A 139 -13.79 4.66 -13.67
CA LYS A 139 -14.92 3.95 -14.27
C LYS A 139 -16.11 4.01 -13.33
N ASP A 140 -17.33 4.08 -13.85
CA ASP A 140 -18.52 4.01 -13.00
C ASP A 140 -18.62 2.64 -12.31
N VAL A 141 -19.04 2.64 -11.04
CA VAL A 141 -19.34 1.39 -10.33
C VAL A 141 -20.70 0.87 -10.85
N PRO A 142 -20.78 -0.37 -11.36
CA PRO A 142 -21.99 -0.86 -12.04
C PRO A 142 -23.13 -1.11 -11.05
N GLY A 143 -24.35 -0.68 -11.40
CA GLY A 143 -25.57 -1.06 -10.68
C GLY A 143 -25.75 -0.45 -9.29
N VAL A 144 -25.07 0.64 -8.98
CA VAL A 144 -25.13 1.28 -7.66
C VAL A 144 -26.07 2.48 -7.63
N ALA A 145 -26.65 2.74 -6.46
CA ALA A 145 -27.42 3.95 -6.22
C ALA A 145 -26.53 5.20 -6.31
N VAL A 146 -27.12 6.35 -6.64
CA VAL A 146 -26.42 7.63 -6.62
C VAL A 146 -25.81 7.93 -5.24
N PRO A 147 -24.67 8.65 -5.18
CA PRO A 147 -24.12 9.12 -3.91
C PRO A 147 -25.16 9.87 -3.08
N ALA A 148 -25.17 9.61 -1.78
CA ALA A 148 -26.04 10.31 -0.84
C ALA A 148 -25.71 11.82 -0.83
N ASN A 149 -26.73 12.63 -0.52
CA ASN A 149 -26.57 14.08 -0.51
C ASN A 149 -25.72 14.58 0.66
N ASP A 150 -25.70 13.85 1.78
CA ASP A 150 -24.90 14.18 2.95
C ASP A 150 -23.63 13.32 3.08
N ALA A 151 -22.61 13.88 3.73
CA ALA A 151 -21.31 13.24 3.94
C ALA A 151 -21.39 11.91 4.72
N ALA A 152 -22.26 11.82 5.72
CA ALA A 152 -22.37 10.61 6.53
C ALA A 152 -22.99 9.46 5.72
N GLY A 153 -23.99 9.77 4.89
CA GLY A 153 -24.57 8.85 3.92
C GLY A 153 -23.54 8.34 2.92
N ARG A 154 -22.73 9.24 2.32
CA ARG A 154 -21.68 8.84 1.38
C ARG A 154 -20.61 7.98 2.04
N GLY A 155 -20.19 8.30 3.26
CA GLY A 155 -19.24 7.47 4.01
C GLY A 155 -19.75 6.04 4.25
N ARG A 156 -21.04 5.87 4.57
CA ARG A 156 -21.66 4.53 4.69
C ARG A 156 -21.68 3.78 3.36
N GLN A 157 -22.12 4.44 2.29
CA GLN A 157 -22.15 3.86 0.95
C GLN A 157 -20.75 3.47 0.48
N LEU A 158 -19.75 4.34 0.63
CA LEU A 158 -18.37 4.09 0.26
C LEU A 158 -17.83 2.82 0.92
N LYS A 159 -18.08 2.62 2.23
CA LYS A 159 -17.68 1.40 2.94
C LYS A 159 -18.38 0.16 2.39
N GLN A 160 -19.69 0.24 2.13
CA GLN A 160 -20.47 -0.86 1.57
C GLN A 160 -20.01 -1.23 0.16
N LEU A 161 -19.72 -0.24 -0.68
CA LEU A 161 -19.23 -0.44 -2.04
C LEU A 161 -17.85 -1.09 -2.04
N ALA A 162 -16.92 -0.59 -1.23
CA ALA A 162 -15.57 -1.15 -1.13
C ALA A 162 -15.57 -2.64 -0.71
N GLN A 163 -16.54 -3.07 0.11
CA GLN A 163 -16.67 -4.46 0.54
C GLN A 163 -17.05 -5.43 -0.58
N LYS A 164 -17.65 -4.95 -1.67
CA LYS A 164 -18.07 -5.74 -2.82
C LYS A 164 -16.97 -5.98 -3.83
N PHE A 165 -15.85 -5.27 -3.70
CA PHE A 165 -14.68 -5.52 -4.52
C PHE A 165 -13.89 -6.70 -3.96
N THR A 166 -13.63 -7.67 -4.82
CA THR A 166 -12.75 -8.81 -4.55
C THR A 166 -11.63 -8.81 -5.59
N GLY A 167 -10.49 -9.39 -5.25
CA GLY A 167 -9.37 -9.45 -6.17
C GLY A 167 -8.55 -10.70 -5.93
N HIS A 168 -7.85 -11.11 -6.98
CA HIS A 168 -6.90 -12.21 -6.93
C HIS A 168 -5.71 -11.89 -7.83
N GLU A 169 -4.63 -12.60 -7.62
CA GLU A 169 -3.44 -12.56 -8.48
C GLU A 169 -3.05 -13.95 -8.96
N PHE A 170 -2.32 -14.00 -10.07
CA PHE A 170 -1.61 -15.19 -10.51
C PHE A 170 -0.10 -14.97 -10.45
N TRP A 171 0.62 -15.86 -9.75
CA TRP A 171 2.06 -15.72 -9.52
C TRP A 171 2.84 -17.04 -9.61
N ASP A 172 4.15 -16.91 -9.82
CA ASP A 172 5.10 -18.01 -9.94
C ASP A 172 5.30 -18.77 -8.62
N PRO A 173 5.79 -20.02 -8.64
CA PRO A 173 6.33 -20.76 -9.80
C PRO A 173 5.29 -21.38 -10.75
N ASP A 174 4.08 -21.69 -10.29
CA ASP A 174 3.13 -22.53 -11.04
C ASP A 174 1.94 -21.76 -11.61
N ASN A 175 2.07 -20.43 -11.72
CA ASN A 175 0.95 -19.53 -12.03
C ASN A 175 -0.25 -19.77 -11.10
N SER A 176 0.04 -19.95 -9.81
CA SER A 176 -0.93 -20.21 -8.76
C SER A 176 -1.80 -19.00 -8.50
N ARG A 177 -3.09 -19.23 -8.25
CA ARG A 177 -4.04 -18.19 -7.87
C ARG A 177 -3.93 -17.89 -6.37
N PHE A 178 -3.79 -16.61 -6.03
CA PHE A 178 -3.82 -16.12 -4.66
C PHE A 178 -4.95 -15.12 -4.48
N GLU A 179 -5.85 -15.38 -3.54
CA GLU A 179 -6.93 -14.45 -3.19
C GLU A 179 -6.37 -13.26 -2.40
N LEU A 180 -6.74 -12.05 -2.81
CA LEU A 180 -6.29 -10.82 -2.18
C LEU A 180 -7.32 -10.35 -1.15
N ARG A 181 -6.88 -10.23 0.10
CA ARG A 181 -7.71 -9.70 1.17
C ARG A 181 -7.74 -8.18 1.10
N ARG A 182 -8.93 -7.59 0.98
CA ARG A 182 -9.08 -6.14 1.16
C ARG A 182 -8.81 -5.77 2.63
N LEU A 183 -7.95 -4.78 2.85
CA LEU A 183 -7.76 -4.20 4.18
C LEU A 183 -9.03 -3.44 4.61
N ASP A 184 -9.46 -3.64 5.86
CA ASP A 184 -10.75 -3.12 6.33
C ASP A 184 -10.84 -1.60 6.30
N ARG A 185 -9.75 -0.94 6.71
CA ARG A 185 -9.64 0.52 6.75
C ARG A 185 -9.03 1.03 5.44
N PRO A 186 -9.53 2.15 4.89
CA PRO A 186 -8.84 2.81 3.81
C PRO A 186 -7.48 3.32 4.31
N LEU A 187 -6.47 3.32 3.42
CA LEU A 187 -5.17 3.92 3.66
C LEU A 187 -5.27 5.44 3.82
N VAL A 188 -6.16 6.06 3.05
CA VAL A 188 -6.47 7.49 3.14
C VAL A 188 -7.89 7.74 2.66
N THR A 189 -8.55 8.72 3.26
CA THR A 189 -9.81 9.32 2.78
C THR A 189 -9.55 10.76 2.36
N TYR A 190 -10.20 11.21 1.30
CA TYR A 190 -9.92 12.51 0.69
C TYR A 190 -11.17 13.13 0.07
N ARG A 191 -11.08 14.44 -0.19
CA ARG A 191 -12.06 15.25 -0.93
C ARG A 191 -11.32 16.25 -1.79
N ASP A 192 -11.95 16.64 -2.88
CA ASP A 192 -11.48 17.70 -3.76
C ASP A 192 -12.65 18.19 -4.60
N GLU A 193 -13.40 19.16 -4.07
CA GLU A 193 -14.60 19.68 -4.74
C GLU A 193 -14.26 20.36 -6.07
N ASP A 194 -13.09 20.99 -6.17
CA ASP A 194 -12.60 21.63 -7.40
C ASP A 194 -12.38 20.58 -8.50
N ALA A 195 -11.91 19.39 -8.13
CA ALA A 195 -11.80 18.23 -9.03
C ALA A 195 -13.08 17.37 -9.11
N GLY A 196 -14.19 17.83 -8.49
CA GLY A 196 -15.48 17.15 -8.46
C GLY A 196 -15.50 15.87 -7.63
N ILE A 197 -14.58 15.69 -6.67
CA ILE A 197 -14.54 14.55 -5.74
C ILE A 197 -15.21 14.95 -4.42
N LEU A 198 -16.43 14.45 -4.21
CA LEU A 198 -17.25 14.75 -3.03
C LEU A 198 -16.79 13.99 -1.79
N ASP A 199 -16.44 12.71 -1.97
CA ASP A 199 -15.86 11.83 -0.95
C ASP A 199 -15.11 10.70 -1.66
N GLY A 200 -13.85 10.48 -1.29
CA GLY A 200 -13.02 9.44 -1.86
C GLY A 200 -12.24 8.67 -0.80
N ALA A 201 -11.89 7.44 -1.11
CA ALA A 201 -11.03 6.62 -0.29
C ALA A 201 -10.12 5.73 -1.13
N LEU A 202 -8.94 5.45 -0.59
CA LEU A 202 -7.98 4.49 -1.13
C LEU A 202 -8.00 3.24 -0.25
N TYR A 203 -8.39 2.11 -0.83
CA TYR A 203 -8.32 0.78 -0.23
C TYR A 203 -7.18 -0.03 -0.84
N THR A 204 -6.79 -1.08 -0.14
CA THR A 204 -5.76 -2.01 -0.59
C THR A 204 -6.32 -3.42 -0.59
N LEU A 205 -6.14 -4.14 -1.69
CA LEU A 205 -6.27 -5.59 -1.73
C LEU A 205 -4.86 -6.18 -1.67
N ALA A 206 -4.63 -7.03 -0.68
CA ALA A 206 -3.30 -7.46 -0.29
C ALA A 206 -3.20 -8.99 -0.21
N ASN A 207 -2.06 -9.53 -0.62
CA ASN A 207 -1.67 -10.89 -0.27
C ASN A 207 -1.09 -10.87 1.16
N GLY A 208 -1.88 -11.35 2.13
CA GLY A 208 -1.57 -11.15 3.56
C GLY A 208 -1.62 -9.67 3.95
N THR A 209 -0.45 -9.02 4.02
CA THR A 209 -0.30 -7.56 4.19
C THR A 209 0.43 -6.88 3.05
N ASN A 210 0.94 -7.63 2.07
CA ASN A 210 1.62 -7.10 0.89
C ASN A 210 0.62 -6.43 -0.06
N PRO A 211 0.70 -5.11 -0.31
CA PRO A 211 -0.25 -4.40 -1.15
C PRO A 211 -0.10 -4.78 -2.63
N GLU A 212 -1.15 -5.33 -3.25
CA GLU A 212 -1.08 -5.73 -4.66
C GLU A 212 -1.92 -4.78 -5.55
N ILE A 213 -3.23 -4.63 -5.24
CA ILE A 213 -4.16 -3.74 -5.95
C ILE A 213 -4.58 -2.59 -5.04
N LEU A 214 -4.53 -1.38 -5.59
CA LEU A 214 -4.85 -0.14 -4.90
C LEU A 214 -6.16 0.37 -5.50
N LEU A 215 -7.23 0.34 -4.71
CA LEU A 215 -8.58 0.61 -5.15
C LEU A 215 -9.01 2.00 -4.68
N PHE A 216 -9.23 2.90 -5.62
CA PHE A 216 -9.88 4.17 -5.37
C PHE A 216 -11.39 3.99 -5.53
N VAL A 217 -12.18 4.44 -4.56
CA VAL A 217 -13.65 4.54 -4.67
C VAL A 217 -14.04 5.98 -4.35
N GLU A 218 -14.75 6.63 -5.26
CA GLU A 218 -15.04 8.06 -5.21
C GLU A 218 -16.49 8.35 -5.54
N ALA A 219 -17.15 9.14 -4.70
CA ALA A 219 -18.35 9.85 -5.08
C ALA A 219 -17.92 11.09 -5.86
N ARG A 220 -18.32 11.17 -7.13
CA ARG A 220 -18.01 12.31 -7.98
C ARG A 220 -19.24 13.12 -8.29
N ALA A 221 -19.08 14.44 -8.29
CA ALA A 221 -20.07 15.36 -8.81
C ALA A 221 -20.29 15.07 -10.30
N GLY A 222 -21.54 15.17 -10.75
CA GLY A 222 -21.84 15.07 -12.17
C GLY A 222 -21.33 16.31 -12.91
N LYS A 223 -20.82 16.10 -14.13
CA LYS A 223 -20.45 17.20 -15.04
C LYS A 223 -21.66 17.56 -15.92
N ASP A 224 -21.77 18.84 -16.28
CA ASP A 224 -22.74 19.31 -17.29
C ASP A 224 -24.20 18.89 -17.01
N GLY A 225 -24.62 18.96 -15.75
CA GLY A 225 -25.98 18.61 -15.31
C GLY A 225 -26.22 17.11 -15.13
N ALA A 226 -25.21 16.25 -15.32
CA ALA A 226 -25.30 14.85 -14.96
C ALA A 226 -25.50 14.68 -13.45
N LYS A 227 -26.10 13.55 -13.05
CA LYS A 227 -26.23 13.21 -11.63
C LYS A 227 -24.86 12.80 -11.07
N PRO A 228 -24.59 13.04 -9.77
CA PRO A 228 -23.45 12.45 -9.10
C PRO A 228 -23.42 10.93 -9.26
N SER A 229 -22.23 10.35 -9.40
CA SER A 229 -22.04 8.92 -9.54
C SER A 229 -20.92 8.41 -8.63
N TRP A 230 -20.95 7.11 -8.33
CA TRP A 230 -19.81 6.43 -7.73
C TRP A 230 -18.91 5.93 -8.85
N GLN A 231 -17.63 6.26 -8.74
CA GLN A 231 -16.58 5.78 -9.62
C GLN A 231 -15.55 4.99 -8.84
N PHE A 232 -14.89 4.06 -9.53
CA PHE A 232 -13.69 3.40 -9.02
C PHE A 232 -12.54 3.56 -10.01
N ALA A 233 -11.32 3.46 -9.49
CA ALA A 233 -10.12 3.38 -10.31
C ALA A 233 -9.11 2.45 -9.63
N THR A 234 -8.15 1.95 -10.38
CA THR A 234 -7.13 1.03 -9.86
C THR A 234 -5.74 1.62 -10.02
N GLY A 235 -4.88 1.34 -9.04
CA GLY A 235 -3.43 1.37 -9.14
C GLY A 235 -2.87 -0.03 -8.87
N ARG A 236 -1.63 -0.29 -9.28
CA ARG A 236 -0.94 -1.54 -8.99
C ARG A 236 0.36 -1.27 -8.23
N LEU A 237 0.67 -2.14 -7.27
CA LEU A 237 2.01 -2.23 -6.68
C LEU A 237 2.62 -3.64 -6.91
N ALA A 238 1.79 -4.63 -7.27
CA ALA A 238 2.24 -5.95 -7.66
C ALA A 238 3.00 -6.02 -8.98
N HIS A 239 3.91 -6.99 -9.09
CA HIS A 239 4.43 -7.47 -10.38
C HIS A 239 3.63 -8.66 -10.93
N ALA A 240 2.71 -9.23 -10.15
CA ALA A 240 1.83 -10.31 -10.57
C ALA A 240 0.85 -9.90 -11.67
N GLU A 241 0.19 -10.90 -12.24
CA GLU A 241 -1.06 -10.70 -12.98
C GLU A 241 -2.18 -10.45 -11.98
N LEU A 242 -3.01 -9.44 -12.22
CA LEU A 242 -3.96 -8.91 -11.26
C LEU A 242 -5.37 -8.91 -11.84
N HIS A 243 -6.33 -9.32 -11.02
CA HIS A 243 -7.75 -9.31 -11.36
C HIS A 243 -8.55 -8.66 -10.25
N LEU A 244 -9.54 -7.85 -10.62
CA LEU A 244 -10.47 -7.21 -9.71
C LEU A 244 -11.90 -7.43 -10.21
N ALA A 245 -12.76 -7.89 -9.31
CA ALA A 245 -14.18 -8.05 -9.54
C ALA A 245 -15.01 -7.15 -8.62
N TYR A 246 -16.23 -6.83 -9.05
CA TYR A 246 -17.26 -6.16 -8.27
C TYR A 246 -18.54 -6.98 -8.35
N ASP A 247 -19.07 -7.44 -7.21
CA ASP A 247 -20.22 -8.37 -7.15
C ASP A 247 -20.04 -9.54 -8.15
N ASP A 248 -18.90 -10.24 -8.04
CA ASP A 248 -18.49 -11.40 -8.86
C ASP A 248 -18.30 -11.16 -10.37
N LYS A 249 -18.41 -9.91 -10.83
CA LYS A 249 -18.12 -9.54 -12.22
C LYS A 249 -16.74 -8.91 -12.33
N GLU A 250 -15.89 -9.43 -13.21
CA GLU A 250 -14.59 -8.83 -13.50
C GLU A 250 -14.74 -7.41 -14.08
N VAL A 251 -14.00 -6.46 -13.51
CA VAL A 251 -14.05 -5.03 -13.87
C VAL A 251 -12.67 -4.43 -14.18
N PHE A 252 -11.60 -5.17 -13.84
CA PHE A 252 -10.23 -4.82 -14.17
C PHE A 252 -9.36 -6.08 -14.21
N GLU A 253 -8.45 -6.09 -15.18
CA GLU A 253 -7.36 -7.04 -15.29
C GLU A 253 -6.07 -6.26 -15.61
N ALA A 254 -4.93 -6.77 -15.17
CA ALA A 254 -3.62 -6.32 -15.62
C ALA A 254 -2.66 -7.49 -15.76
N PRO A 255 -1.91 -7.58 -16.86
CA PRO A 255 -0.94 -8.65 -17.04
C PRO A 255 0.22 -8.51 -16.06
N ARG A 256 1.04 -9.56 -15.98
CA ARG A 256 2.31 -9.54 -15.25
C ARG A 256 3.15 -8.29 -15.59
N GLY A 257 3.82 -7.77 -14.56
CA GLY A 257 4.58 -6.53 -14.60
C GLY A 257 5.74 -6.57 -15.60
N THR A 258 6.24 -7.73 -16.02
CA THR A 258 7.31 -7.85 -17.04
C THR A 258 6.98 -7.12 -18.34
N LYS A 259 5.69 -6.98 -18.67
CA LYS A 259 5.22 -6.28 -19.88
C LYS A 259 4.96 -4.79 -19.68
N LEU A 260 4.87 -4.35 -18.42
CA LEU A 260 4.38 -3.02 -18.04
C LEU A 260 5.39 -2.19 -17.26
N SER A 261 6.43 -2.82 -16.71
CA SER A 261 7.42 -2.20 -15.83
C SER A 261 8.56 -1.58 -16.62
N ALA A 262 8.63 -0.25 -16.66
CA ALA A 262 9.80 0.48 -17.12
C ALA A 262 9.76 1.95 -16.68
N ALA A 263 10.92 2.62 -16.72
CA ALA A 263 11.05 4.01 -16.31
C ALA A 263 10.24 5.00 -17.17
N ASP A 264 9.75 4.64 -18.35
CA ASP A 264 8.86 5.44 -19.22
C ASP A 264 7.41 4.95 -19.21
N LYS A 265 7.07 4.06 -18.28
CA LYS A 265 5.74 3.44 -18.16
C LYS A 265 5.04 3.91 -16.89
N PRO A 266 3.70 3.84 -16.86
CA PRO A 266 2.92 4.26 -15.70
C PRO A 266 3.12 3.40 -14.45
N TYR A 267 3.78 2.24 -14.59
CA TYR A 267 4.20 1.36 -13.51
C TYR A 267 5.66 1.01 -13.68
N TRP A 268 6.42 0.99 -12.59
CA TRP A 268 7.82 0.58 -12.63
C TRP A 268 8.22 -0.13 -11.33
N LEU A 269 8.67 -1.38 -11.49
CA LEU A 269 9.41 -2.13 -10.49
C LEU A 269 10.90 -1.97 -10.76
N GLY A 270 11.66 -1.56 -9.74
CA GLY A 270 13.11 -1.47 -9.82
C GLY A 270 13.74 -1.46 -8.45
N PHE A 271 15.02 -1.09 -8.38
CA PHE A 271 15.73 -1.00 -7.11
C PHE A 271 16.58 0.26 -6.99
N ILE A 272 16.76 0.72 -5.76
CA ILE A 272 17.69 1.79 -5.37
C ILE A 272 18.77 1.13 -4.51
N THR A 273 20.02 1.25 -4.94
CA THR A 273 21.17 0.84 -4.13
C THR A 273 21.48 1.95 -3.13
N VAL A 274 21.54 1.62 -1.85
CA VAL A 274 21.99 2.55 -0.81
C VAL A 274 23.44 2.19 -0.50
N ALA A 275 24.34 3.15 -0.64
CA ALA A 275 25.74 2.92 -0.29
C ALA A 275 25.83 2.47 1.17
N GLU A 276 26.60 1.42 1.45
CA GLU A 276 26.83 1.00 2.83
C GLU A 276 27.39 2.17 3.63
N PRO A 277 26.91 2.41 4.86
CA PRO A 277 27.58 3.35 5.74
C PRO A 277 29.02 2.88 5.88
N LYS A 278 29.99 3.75 5.54
CA LYS A 278 31.39 3.47 5.81
C LYS A 278 31.51 3.16 7.31
N LYS A 279 31.98 1.96 7.65
CA LYS A 279 32.41 1.67 9.02
C LYS A 279 33.61 2.57 9.29
N GLU A 280 33.42 3.57 10.16
CA GLU A 280 34.52 4.34 10.73
C GLU A 280 35.35 3.46 11.68
#